data_AF-A0A9Q3I6M6-F1
#
_entry.id   AF-A0A9Q3I6M6-F1
#
_cell.length_a   1.000
_cell.length_b   1.000
_cell.length_c   1.000
_cell.angle_alpha   90.00
_cell.angle_beta   90.00
_cell.angle_gamma   90.00
#
_symmetry.space_group_name_H-M   'P 1'
#
loop_
_entity.id
_entity.type
_entity.pdbx_description
1 polymer ?
#
loop_
_entity_poly.entity_id
_entity_poly.type
_entity_poly.pdbx_seq_one_letter_code
_entity_poly.pdbx_strand_id
1 'polypeptide(L)'
;MPQDTANKNLCKHTQDAQTFLVTQTKGMAYIHGTSTKVTVCIDNAQHPLIIDSGAHCSIVARDYLDNYFPKWEEQLFPTKAKNFKSASGKMTSIGTIIKEIIMPHRQGNITLNPQFVVVDNGHIQGFLLGTDYQRMYGIDIYKCKNRHINIGTNKQKKFSLDI
;
A
#
# COMPACT_ATOMS: atom_id res chain seq x y z
N MET A 1 30.19 28.27 -17.24
CA MET A 1 29.02 28.36 -18.14
C MET A 1 28.06 27.24 -17.77
N PRO A 2 26.75 27.53 -17.61
CA PRO A 2 25.78 26.53 -17.16
C PRO A 2 25.53 25.51 -18.27
N GLN A 3 25.54 24.23 -17.91
CA GLN A 3 25.14 23.13 -18.80
C GLN A 3 23.61 23.09 -18.82
N ASP A 4 23.03 23.34 -20.00
CA ASP A 4 21.61 23.28 -20.29
C ASP A 4 20.99 21.94 -19.86
N THR A 5 20.16 21.97 -18.81
CA THR A 5 19.23 20.87 -18.49
C THR A 5 18.05 20.90 -19.45
N ALA A 6 18.29 20.60 -20.72
CA ALA A 6 17.24 20.29 -21.68
C ALA A 6 16.79 18.83 -21.49
N ASN A 7 16.03 18.57 -20.42
CA ASN A 7 15.37 17.28 -20.20
C ASN A 7 14.14 17.18 -21.12
N LYS A 8 14.38 17.05 -22.43
CA LYS A 8 13.33 16.73 -23.43
C LYS A 8 13.05 15.24 -23.41
N ASN A 9 12.51 14.73 -22.30
CA ASN A 9 11.79 13.46 -22.30
C ASN A 9 10.29 13.75 -22.39
N LEU A 10 9.86 14.27 -23.55
CA LEU A 10 8.45 14.22 -23.90
C LEU A 10 8.11 12.75 -24.19
N CYS A 11 7.47 12.10 -23.23
CA CYS A 11 6.83 10.80 -23.42
C CYS A 11 5.66 11.00 -24.41
N LYS A 12 5.88 10.74 -25.70
CA LYS A 12 4.89 10.99 -26.76
C LYS A 12 3.97 9.79 -27.01
N HIS A 13 4.37 8.58 -26.60
CA HIS A 13 3.59 7.37 -26.79
C HIS A 13 3.57 6.51 -25.51
N THR A 14 2.44 5.86 -25.19
CA THR A 14 2.29 5.02 -23.98
C THR A 14 3.23 3.81 -23.96
N GLN A 15 3.79 3.42 -25.10
CA GLN A 15 4.80 2.37 -25.21
C GLN A 15 6.18 2.84 -24.72
N ASP A 16 6.50 4.14 -24.85
CA ASP A 16 7.76 4.72 -24.38
C ASP A 16 7.84 4.73 -22.84
N ALA A 17 6.68 4.72 -22.16
CA ALA A 17 6.60 4.58 -20.70
C ALA A 17 7.16 3.23 -20.20
N GLN A 18 7.12 2.18 -21.04
CA GLN A 18 7.56 0.83 -20.68
C GLN A 18 9.09 0.69 -20.63
N THR A 19 9.80 1.55 -21.35
CA THR A 19 11.28 1.58 -21.44
C THR A 19 11.95 2.46 -20.40
N PHE A 20 11.20 3.21 -19.58
CA PHE A 20 11.78 3.95 -18.47
C PHE A 20 12.31 2.99 -17.39
N LEU A 21 13.63 2.80 -17.38
CA LEU A 21 14.36 2.41 -16.19
C LEU A 21 14.35 3.61 -15.25
N VAL A 22 13.47 3.59 -14.25
CA VAL A 22 13.49 4.61 -13.19
C VAL A 22 14.81 4.42 -12.42
N THR A 23 15.76 5.32 -12.64
CA THR A 23 17.05 5.31 -11.96
C THR A 23 16.84 5.56 -10.46
N GLN A 24 17.45 4.73 -9.63
CA GLN A 24 17.32 4.81 -8.18
C GLN A 24 17.91 6.13 -7.67
N THR A 25 17.08 7.02 -7.14
CA THR A 25 17.56 8.15 -6.33
C THR A 25 17.63 7.77 -4.86
N LYS A 26 18.59 8.39 -4.15
CA LYS A 26 18.83 8.20 -2.72
C LYS A 26 17.55 8.56 -1.94
N GLY A 27 17.01 7.61 -1.16
CA GLY A 27 15.78 7.78 -0.36
C GLY A 27 14.53 7.10 -0.91
N MET A 28 14.59 6.42 -2.06
CA MET A 28 13.49 5.59 -2.58
C MET A 28 13.62 4.15 -2.11
N ALA A 29 12.53 3.59 -1.56
CA ALA A 29 12.46 2.19 -1.18
C ALA A 29 11.70 1.38 -2.24
N TYR A 30 12.42 0.56 -3.03
CA TYR A 30 11.83 -0.22 -4.12
C TYR A 30 11.51 -1.65 -3.71
N ILE A 31 10.23 -2.01 -3.74
CA ILE A 31 9.82 -3.41 -3.77
C ILE A 31 9.56 -3.79 -5.23
N HIS A 32 10.32 -4.76 -5.73
CA HIS A 32 10.21 -5.27 -7.10
C HIS A 32 9.21 -6.42 -7.16
N GLY A 33 8.27 -6.39 -8.10
CA GLY A 33 7.34 -7.50 -8.31
C GLY A 33 6.55 -7.41 -9.61
N THR A 34 5.86 -8.49 -9.96
CA THR A 34 4.88 -8.53 -11.07
C THR A 34 3.45 -8.17 -10.61
N SER A 35 3.24 -8.14 -9.29
CA SER A 35 1.97 -7.83 -8.63
C SER A 35 2.14 -6.74 -7.56
N THR A 36 1.04 -6.20 -7.05
CA THR A 36 1.05 -5.29 -5.88
C THR A 36 0.95 -6.04 -4.55
N LYS A 37 1.07 -7.37 -4.59
CA LYS A 37 1.17 -8.23 -3.42
C LYS A 37 2.63 -8.30 -2.98
N VAL A 38 2.88 -7.92 -1.74
CA VAL A 38 4.19 -7.96 -1.10
C VAL A 38 4.12 -8.86 0.14
N THR A 39 5.28 -9.34 0.59
CA THR A 39 5.39 -10.05 1.87
C THR A 39 5.87 -9.08 2.92
N VAL A 40 5.16 -9.02 4.03
CA VAL A 40 5.47 -8.16 5.19
C VAL A 40 5.60 -9.00 6.45
N CYS A 41 6.25 -8.47 7.47
CA CYS A 41 6.30 -9.07 8.79
C CYS A 41 5.28 -8.38 9.71
N ILE A 42 4.45 -9.17 10.38
CA ILE A 42 3.46 -8.74 11.39
C ILE A 42 3.54 -9.77 12.51
N ASP A 43 3.60 -9.35 13.78
CA ASP A 43 3.70 -10.24 14.95
C ASP A 43 4.81 -11.31 14.80
N ASN A 44 5.95 -10.92 14.22
CA ASN A 44 7.11 -11.77 13.90
C ASN A 44 6.88 -12.90 12.87
N ALA A 45 5.76 -12.87 12.14
CA ALA A 45 5.44 -13.83 11.08
C ALA A 45 5.27 -13.14 9.71
N GLN A 46 5.53 -13.88 8.64
CA GLN A 46 5.37 -13.38 7.28
C GLN A 46 3.92 -13.46 6.82
N HIS A 47 3.39 -12.34 6.32
CA HIS A 47 2.03 -12.25 5.80
C HIS A 47 1.98 -11.54 4.45
N PRO A 48 1.05 -11.93 3.57
CA PRO A 48 0.74 -11.17 2.37
C PRO A 48 0.07 -9.83 2.70
N LEU A 49 0.55 -8.78 2.04
CA LEU A 49 -0.08 -7.46 1.97
C LEU A 49 -0.32 -7.09 0.51
N ILE A 50 -1.55 -6.74 0.18
CA ILE A 50 -1.94 -6.24 -1.14
C ILE A 50 -1.99 -4.73 -1.06
N ILE A 51 -1.21 -4.03 -1.88
CA ILE A 51 -1.33 -2.58 -2.02
C ILE A 51 -2.31 -2.31 -3.17
N ASP A 52 -3.49 -1.78 -2.84
CA ASP A 52 -4.58 -1.62 -3.80
C ASP A 52 -5.02 -0.16 -3.91
N SER A 53 -4.64 0.50 -5.01
CA SER A 53 -5.04 1.88 -5.29
C SER A 53 -6.53 2.02 -5.64
N GLY A 54 -7.24 0.90 -5.92
CA GLY A 54 -8.68 0.88 -6.13
C GLY A 54 -9.49 0.82 -4.83
N ALA A 55 -8.85 0.48 -3.71
CA ALA A 55 -9.50 0.43 -2.41
C ALA A 55 -9.43 1.79 -1.70
N HIS A 56 -10.58 2.31 -1.27
CA HIS A 56 -10.61 3.56 -0.51
C HIS A 56 -10.03 3.39 0.90
N CYS A 57 -10.29 2.25 1.53
CA CYS A 57 -9.89 1.95 2.89
C CYS A 57 -9.03 0.68 2.96
N SER A 58 -8.15 0.64 3.95
CA SER A 58 -7.38 -0.55 4.29
C SER A 58 -8.23 -1.53 5.08
N ILE A 59 -8.21 -2.80 4.67
CA ILE A 59 -9.11 -3.84 5.18
C ILE A 59 -8.37 -5.16 5.43
N VAL A 60 -8.96 -5.99 6.27
CA VAL A 60 -8.56 -7.38 6.49
C VAL A 60 -9.80 -8.25 6.69
N ALA A 61 -9.81 -9.45 6.13
CA ALA A 61 -10.92 -10.38 6.28
C ALA A 61 -10.89 -11.05 7.65
N ARG A 62 -12.07 -11.25 8.25
CA ARG A 62 -12.25 -12.00 9.49
C ARG A 62 -11.63 -13.39 9.41
N ASP A 63 -11.99 -14.17 8.40
CA ASP A 63 -11.48 -15.53 8.23
C ASP A 63 -9.94 -15.58 8.19
N TYR A 64 -9.30 -14.55 7.64
CA TYR A 64 -7.85 -14.46 7.63
C TYR A 64 -7.29 -14.19 9.04
N LEU A 65 -7.94 -13.33 9.83
CA LEU A 65 -7.55 -13.12 11.22
C LEU A 65 -7.76 -14.39 12.07
N ASP A 66 -8.90 -15.06 11.93
CA ASP A 66 -9.22 -16.30 12.65
C ASP A 66 -8.15 -17.39 12.44
N ASN A 67 -7.57 -17.45 11.24
CA ASN A 67 -6.56 -18.45 10.89
C ASN A 67 -5.14 -18.13 11.37
N TYR A 68 -4.78 -16.85 11.53
CA TYR A 68 -3.37 -16.44 11.70
C TYR A 68 -3.10 -15.58 12.94
N PHE A 69 -4.12 -14.96 13.54
CA PHE A 69 -3.97 -14.03 14.66
C PHE A 69 -4.87 -14.46 15.81
N PRO A 70 -4.40 -15.31 16.74
CA PRO A 70 -5.21 -15.74 17.86
C PRO A 70 -5.63 -14.53 18.71
N LYS A 71 -6.90 -14.50 19.14
CA LYS A 71 -7.48 -13.45 19.99
C LYS A 71 -7.43 -12.05 19.38
N TRP A 72 -7.47 -11.94 18.04
CA TRP A 72 -7.52 -10.64 17.37
C TRP A 72 -8.77 -9.83 17.78
N GLU A 73 -9.84 -10.51 18.21
CA GLU A 73 -11.08 -9.90 18.68
C GLU A 73 -10.87 -9.04 19.93
N GLU A 74 -9.90 -9.39 20.79
CA GLU A 74 -9.53 -8.60 21.98
C GLU A 74 -8.89 -7.25 21.58
N GLN A 75 -8.37 -7.15 20.35
CA GLN A 75 -7.76 -5.96 19.77
C GLN A 75 -8.75 -5.12 18.95
N LEU A 76 -10.02 -5.55 18.89
CA LEU A 76 -11.04 -4.95 18.03
C LEU A 76 -11.56 -3.64 18.63
N PHE A 77 -11.36 -2.54 17.90
CA PHE A 77 -11.95 -1.25 18.22
C PHE A 77 -13.31 -1.11 17.54
N PRO A 78 -14.35 -0.67 18.27
CA PRO A 78 -15.66 -0.42 17.69
C PRO A 78 -15.56 0.68 16.63
N THR A 79 -16.14 0.41 15.47
CA THR A 79 -16.16 1.35 14.34
C THR A 79 -17.56 1.91 14.19
N LYS A 80 -17.68 3.22 13.90
CA LYS A 80 -18.98 3.79 13.48
C LYS A 80 -19.44 3.02 12.25
N ALA A 81 -20.65 2.48 12.27
CA ALA A 81 -21.19 1.72 11.15
C ALA A 81 -20.99 2.49 9.84
N LYS A 82 -20.11 1.98 8.98
CA LYS A 82 -19.84 2.52 7.64
C LYS A 82 -20.29 1.49 6.63
N ASN A 83 -21.03 1.93 5.64
CA ASN A 83 -21.41 1.07 4.52
C ASN A 83 -20.22 0.93 3.58
N PHE A 84 -19.52 -0.19 3.67
CA PHE A 84 -18.45 -0.54 2.74
C PHE A 84 -19.03 -1.24 1.51
N LYS A 85 -18.51 -0.90 0.32
CA LYS A 85 -18.86 -1.53 -0.95
C LYS A 85 -17.59 -2.09 -1.58
N SER A 86 -17.65 -3.34 -2.01
CA SER A 86 -16.66 -3.95 -2.89
C SER A 86 -17.20 -3.98 -4.32
N ALA A 87 -16.35 -4.38 -5.27
CA ALA A 87 -16.78 -4.71 -6.63
C ALA A 87 -17.78 -5.88 -6.68
N SER A 88 -17.76 -6.75 -5.67
CA SER A 88 -18.61 -7.94 -5.56
C SER A 88 -19.89 -7.74 -4.74
N GLY A 89 -20.11 -6.57 -4.13
CA GLY A 89 -21.32 -6.26 -3.39
C GLY A 89 -21.08 -5.47 -2.11
N LYS A 90 -21.97 -5.68 -1.12
CA LYS A 90 -21.90 -5.00 0.18
C LYS A 90 -20.93 -5.73 1.11
N MET A 91 -20.10 -4.98 1.81
CA MET A 91 -19.23 -5.52 2.85
C MET A 91 -19.74 -5.15 4.24
N THR A 92 -19.69 -6.11 5.16
CA THR A 92 -20.08 -5.95 6.56
C THR A 92 -18.83 -5.75 7.40
N SER A 93 -18.66 -4.55 7.96
CA SER A 93 -17.57 -4.27 8.90
C SER A 93 -17.97 -4.61 10.33
N ILE A 94 -17.07 -5.25 11.08
CA ILE A 94 -17.29 -5.60 12.50
C ILE A 94 -16.50 -4.72 13.45
N GLY A 95 -15.43 -4.09 12.98
CA GLY A 95 -14.63 -3.16 13.76
C GLY A 95 -13.35 -2.79 13.02
N THR A 96 -12.37 -2.30 13.76
CA THR A 96 -11.03 -2.03 13.24
C THR A 96 -9.97 -2.59 14.16
N ILE A 97 -8.84 -2.99 13.59
CA ILE A 97 -7.64 -3.38 14.33
C ILE A 97 -6.45 -2.57 13.85
N ILE A 98 -5.47 -2.34 14.72
CA ILE A 98 -4.20 -1.72 14.34
C ILE A 98 -3.15 -2.82 14.31
N LYS A 99 -2.39 -2.92 13.22
CA LYS A 99 -1.27 -3.86 13.10
C LYS A 99 -0.01 -3.12 12.67
N GLU A 100 1.08 -3.36 13.39
CA GLU A 100 2.40 -2.94 12.94
C GLU A 100 2.82 -3.82 11.76
N ILE A 101 3.14 -3.17 10.64
CA ILE A 101 3.60 -3.83 9.42
C ILE A 101 5.04 -3.44 9.18
N ILE A 102 5.91 -4.44 9.17
CA ILE A 102 7.33 -4.27 8.85
C ILE A 102 7.56 -4.76 7.42
N MET A 103 7.84 -3.82 6.52
CA MET A 103 8.23 -4.11 5.15
C MET A 103 9.76 -4.24 5.08
N PRO A 104 10.30 -5.41 4.70
CA PRO A 104 11.73 -5.60 4.57
C PRO A 104 12.28 -4.75 3.42
N HIS A 105 13.34 -3.99 3.67
CA HIS A 105 14.00 -3.16 2.65
C HIS A 105 15.52 -3.15 2.82
N ARG A 106 16.24 -3.05 1.70
CA ARG A 106 17.71 -3.21 1.63
C ARG A 106 18.50 -2.18 2.44
N GLN A 107 17.93 -0.99 2.69
CA GLN A 107 18.57 0.09 3.44
C GLN A 107 18.06 0.21 4.88
N GLY A 108 17.30 -0.78 5.35
CA GLY A 108 16.61 -0.75 6.64
C GLY A 108 15.12 -0.95 6.47
N ASN A 109 14.50 -1.65 7.42
CA ASN A 109 13.09 -1.99 7.39
C ASN A 109 12.21 -0.74 7.49
N ILE A 110 11.04 -0.78 6.85
CA ILE A 110 10.04 0.28 6.91
C ILE A 110 8.89 -0.21 7.78
N THR A 111 8.59 0.52 8.84
CA THR A 111 7.50 0.20 9.76
C THR A 111 6.31 1.12 9.52
N LEU A 112 5.14 0.52 9.29
CA LEU A 112 3.85 1.20 9.15
C LEU A 112 2.93 0.76 10.28
N ASN A 113 2.02 1.63 10.75
CA ASN A 113 1.02 1.29 11.77
C ASN A 113 -0.41 1.55 11.28
N PRO A 114 -0.85 0.86 10.20
CA PRO A 114 -2.19 1.02 9.66
C PRO A 114 -3.29 0.44 10.56
N GLN A 115 -4.44 1.12 10.53
CA GLN A 115 -5.71 0.66 11.06
C GLN A 115 -6.47 -0.03 9.92
N PHE A 116 -6.77 -1.30 10.09
CA PHE A 116 -7.54 -2.09 9.14
C PHE A 116 -8.98 -2.21 9.59
N VAL A 117 -9.91 -1.98 8.67
CA VAL A 117 -11.30 -2.38 8.88
C VAL A 117 -11.39 -3.89 8.77
N VAL A 118 -11.92 -4.53 9.81
CA VAL A 118 -12.20 -5.95 9.79
C VAL A 118 -13.55 -6.18 9.11
N VAL A 119 -13.53 -6.99 8.05
CA VAL A 119 -14.72 -7.31 7.25
C VAL A 119 -15.11 -8.77 7.44
N ASP A 120 -16.38 -9.00 7.78
CA ASP A 120 -16.92 -10.32 8.11
C ASP A 120 -17.13 -11.21 6.88
N ASN A 121 -17.57 -10.61 5.77
CA ASN A 121 -17.87 -11.30 4.52
C ASN A 121 -16.83 -11.05 3.41
N GLY A 122 -15.57 -10.78 3.79
CA GLY A 122 -14.47 -10.58 2.85
C GLY A 122 -13.69 -11.86 2.58
N HIS A 123 -13.22 -12.07 1.35
CA HIS A 123 -12.43 -13.26 0.96
C HIS A 123 -10.97 -12.92 0.61
N ILE A 124 -10.34 -12.04 1.39
CA ILE A 124 -8.97 -11.58 1.14
C ILE A 124 -7.99 -12.46 1.91
N GLN A 125 -7.06 -13.08 1.19
CA GLN A 125 -5.98 -13.90 1.75
C GLN A 125 -4.77 -13.01 2.10
N GLY A 126 -4.94 -12.19 3.12
CA GLY A 126 -3.93 -11.22 3.57
C GLY A 126 -4.52 -9.91 4.07
N PHE A 127 -3.64 -8.94 4.27
CA PHE A 127 -4.01 -7.56 4.51
C PHE A 127 -4.14 -6.81 3.18
N LEU A 128 -5.03 -5.82 3.12
CA LEU A 128 -5.15 -4.90 1.99
C LEU A 128 -4.88 -3.48 2.47
N LEU A 129 -3.89 -2.83 1.86
CA LEU A 129 -3.55 -1.43 2.09
C LEU A 129 -4.18 -0.56 1.00
N GLY A 130 -5.22 0.16 1.37
CA GLY A 130 -5.95 1.08 0.50
C GLY A 130 -5.27 2.44 0.34
N THR A 131 -5.95 3.31 -0.39
CA THR A 131 -5.50 4.68 -0.68
C THR A 131 -5.44 5.58 0.55
N ASP A 132 -6.19 5.26 1.60
CA ASP A 132 -6.13 5.91 2.92
C ASP A 132 -4.69 5.94 3.48
N TYR A 133 -4.02 4.79 3.48
CA TYR A 133 -2.65 4.67 3.97
C TYR A 133 -1.58 4.85 2.90
N GLN A 134 -1.87 4.57 1.63
CA GLN A 134 -0.93 4.89 0.56
C GLN A 134 -0.65 6.40 0.51
N ARG A 135 -1.67 7.24 0.63
CA ARG A 135 -1.48 8.70 0.66
C ARG A 135 -0.76 9.15 1.93
N MET A 136 -1.15 8.61 3.08
CA MET A 136 -0.56 8.97 4.38
C MET A 136 0.95 8.65 4.44
N TYR A 137 1.37 7.51 3.90
CA TYR A 137 2.75 7.06 3.90
C TYR A 137 3.50 7.37 2.59
N GLY A 138 2.89 8.12 1.67
CA GLY A 138 3.51 8.47 0.39
C GLY A 138 3.90 7.26 -0.45
N ILE A 139 3.10 6.20 -0.43
CA ILE A 139 3.30 4.97 -1.20
C ILE A 139 2.80 5.17 -2.62
N ASP A 140 3.68 5.01 -3.61
CA ASP A 140 3.31 4.99 -5.02
C ASP A 140 3.53 3.61 -5.62
N ILE A 141 2.67 3.27 -6.59
CA ILE A 141 2.80 2.07 -7.39
C ILE A 141 3.05 2.51 -8.83
N TYR A 142 4.24 2.22 -9.34
CA TYR A 142 4.62 2.48 -10.71
C TYR A 142 4.60 1.19 -11.52
N LYS A 143 4.03 1.26 -12.73
CA LYS A 143 4.06 0.15 -13.69
C LYS A 143 4.85 0.60 -14.91
N CYS A 144 6.07 0.07 -15.05
CA CYS A 144 6.90 0.19 -16.25
C CYS A 144 6.97 -1.21 -16.90
N LYS A 145 8.17 -1.77 -17.11
CA LYS A 145 8.34 -3.19 -17.48
C LYS A 145 7.87 -4.14 -16.37
N ASN A 146 8.06 -3.74 -15.10
CA ASN A 146 7.62 -4.45 -13.90
C ASN A 146 6.80 -3.51 -13.01
N ARG A 147 6.17 -4.03 -11.94
CA ARG A 147 5.59 -3.19 -10.89
C ARG A 147 6.66 -2.85 -9.86
N HIS A 148 6.76 -1.57 -9.55
CA HIS A 148 7.65 -1.02 -8.54
C HIS A 148 6.80 -0.29 -7.51
N ILE A 149 6.98 -0.64 -6.25
CA ILE A 149 6.38 0.11 -5.13
C ILE A 149 7.46 1.00 -4.57
N ASN A 150 7.17 2.30 -4.48
CA ASN A 150 8.02 3.28 -3.81
C ASN A 150 7.34 3.75 -2.53
N ILE A 151 8.09 3.89 -1.45
CA ILE A 151 7.59 4.45 -0.19
C ILE A 151 8.36 5.73 0.08
N GLY A 152 7.68 6.87 -0.06
CA GLY A 152 8.28 8.18 0.16
C GLY A 152 8.51 8.45 1.64
N THR A 153 9.70 8.93 1.98
CA THR A 153 10.05 9.32 3.36
C THR A 153 9.48 10.68 3.78
N ASN A 154 8.88 11.43 2.85
CA ASN A 154 8.45 12.80 3.08
C ASN A 154 6.93 12.90 3.29
N LYS A 155 6.52 13.09 4.56
CA LYS A 155 5.13 13.26 4.99
C LYS A 155 4.52 14.61 4.60
N GLN A 156 5.34 15.58 4.15
CA GLN A 156 4.86 16.89 3.75
C GLN A 156 4.60 16.95 2.25
N LYS A 157 3.31 17.13 1.91
CA LYS A 157 2.75 17.59 0.63
C LYS A 157 3.36 16.96 -0.64
N LYS A 158 2.83 15.81 -1.03
CA LYS A 158 3.13 15.24 -2.36
C LYS A 158 2.42 15.95 -3.51
N PHE A 159 1.37 16.74 -3.22
CA PHE A 159 0.73 17.64 -4.17
C PHE A 159 0.28 18.92 -3.46
N SER A 160 1.05 20.00 -3.59
CA SER A 160 0.46 21.35 -3.66
C SER A 160 0.38 21.69 -5.15
N LEU A 161 -0.83 21.77 -5.67
CA LEU A 161 -1.06 22.60 -6.85
C LEU A 161 -1.09 24.02 -6.32
N ASP A 162 0.02 24.73 -6.48
CA ASP A 162 -0.03 26.20 -6.44
C ASP A 162 -0.63 26.63 -7.77
N ILE A 163 -1.95 26.80 -7.78
CA ILE A 163 -2.70 27.60 -8.76
C ILE A 163 -3.63 28.52 -7.98
#